data_AF-A0A9E4EN32-F1
#
_entry.id   AF-A0A9E4EN32-F1
#
_cell.length_a   1.000
_cell.length_b   1.000
_cell.length_c   1.000
_cell.angle_alpha   90.00
_cell.angle_beta   90.00
_cell.angle_gamma   90.00
#
_symmetry.space_group_name_H-M   'P 1'
#
loop_
_entity.id
_entity.type
_entity.pdbx_description
1 polymer ?
#
loop_
_entity_poly.entity_id
_entity_poly.type
_entity_poly.pdbx_seq_one_letter_code
_entity_poly.pdbx_strand_id
1 'polypeptide(L)'
;RMAQSWSLRYMLLDGQGNFGSIDNDPPAAQRYTEVRMQRIASSLLADIEMATVEFSPNYDETLTMPDVLPTRVPNLLVNGAHGIAV
;
A
#
# COMPACT_ATOMS: atom_id res chain seq x y z
N ARG A 1 5.24 4.24 6.57
CA ARG A 1 4.92 2.82 6.87
C ARG A 1 5.27 1.86 5.73
N MET A 2 4.60 1.89 4.57
CA MET A 2 4.76 0.84 3.54
C MET A 2 6.13 0.77 2.84
N ALA A 3 6.96 1.81 2.99
CA ALA A 3 8.35 1.88 2.52
C ALA A 3 9.39 1.67 3.65
N GLN A 4 8.97 1.26 4.86
CA GLN A 4 9.86 1.04 6.00
C GLN A 4 10.10 -0.47 6.19
N SER A 5 11.34 -0.91 6.06
CA SER A 5 11.72 -2.33 6.10
C SER A 5 11.54 -2.99 7.46
N TRP A 6 11.53 -2.20 8.55
CA TRP A 6 11.27 -2.69 9.90
C TRP A 6 9.77 -2.79 10.24
N SER A 7 8.88 -2.19 9.43
CA SER A 7 7.44 -2.19 9.70
C SER A 7 6.67 -3.30 8.99
N LEU A 8 7.11 -3.71 7.80
CA LEU A 8 6.48 -4.75 7.00
C LEU A 8 7.51 -5.83 6.65
N ARG A 9 7.07 -7.10 6.65
CA ARG A 9 7.94 -8.20 6.22
C ARG A 9 8.29 -8.10 4.74
N TYR A 10 7.31 -7.75 3.91
CA TYR A 10 7.50 -7.45 2.49
C TYR A 10 7.01 -6.04 2.21
N MET A 11 7.94 -5.13 1.93
CA MET A 11 7.62 -3.75 1.57
C MET A 11 6.86 -3.71 0.24
N LEU A 12 5.82 -2.88 0.17
CA LEU A 12 5.02 -2.66 -1.03
C LEU A 12 5.50 -1.44 -1.83
N LEU A 13 6.19 -0.51 -1.16
CA LEU A 13 6.74 0.70 -1.77
C LEU A 13 8.27 0.70 -1.69
N ASP A 14 8.90 1.14 -2.77
CA ASP A 14 10.33 1.44 -2.86
C ASP A 14 10.48 2.94 -2.65
N GLY A 15 11.05 3.32 -1.51
CA GLY A 15 11.17 4.73 -1.12
C GLY A 15 12.62 5.21 -1.20
N GLN A 16 12.81 6.41 -1.74
CA GLN A 16 14.08 7.13 -1.70
C GLN A 16 13.91 8.42 -0.86
N GLY A 17 14.81 8.63 0.10
CA GLY A 17 14.75 9.74 1.06
C GLY A 17 14.60 9.25 2.50
N ASN A 18 14.29 10.16 3.42
CA ASN A 18 14.13 9.84 4.84
C ASN A 18 12.68 9.43 5.17
N PHE A 19 12.47 8.14 5.45
CA PHE A 19 11.19 7.57 5.89
C PHE A 19 11.12 7.34 7.40
N GLY A 20 11.97 7.99 8.19
CA GLY A 20 12.09 7.82 9.64
C GLY A 20 13.02 6.67 10.02
N SER A 21 13.06 6.34 11.30
CA SER A 21 13.91 5.27 11.84
C SER A 21 13.18 4.45 12.92
N ILE A 22 13.83 3.39 13.40
CA ILE A 22 13.35 2.64 14.57
C ILE A 22 13.55 3.43 15.87
N ASP A 23 14.47 4.38 15.86
CA ASP A 23 14.82 5.26 16.99
C ASP A 23 13.86 6.46 17.12
N ASN A 24 12.71 6.38 16.43
CA ASN A 24 11.64 7.36 16.45
C ASN A 24 11.99 8.71 15.78
N ASP A 25 12.95 8.72 14.85
CA ASP A 25 13.17 9.89 13.99
C ASP A 25 11.99 10.05 13.03
N PRO A 26 11.44 11.28 12.89
CA PRO A 26 10.33 11.51 12.00
C PRO A 26 10.76 11.41 10.52
N PRO A 27 9.87 10.95 9.62
CA PRO A 27 10.11 11.03 8.20
C PRO A 27 10.21 12.48 7.73
N ALA A 28 10.94 12.71 6.64
CA ALA A 28 10.98 14.02 6.00
C ALA A 28 9.60 14.40 5.40
N ALA A 29 9.42 15.69 5.10
CA ALA A 29 8.24 16.16 4.40
C ALA A 29 8.11 15.52 3.01
N GLN A 30 6.88 15.34 2.52
CA GLN A 30 6.55 14.64 1.27
C GLN A 30 7.33 15.15 0.04
N ARG A 31 7.61 16.46 -0.02
CA ARG A 31 8.40 17.10 -1.10
C ARG A 31 9.87 16.68 -1.16
N TYR A 32 10.38 15.98 -0.14
CA TYR A 32 11.77 15.51 -0.04
C TYR A 32 11.88 13.97 -0.11
N THR A 33 10.79 13.29 -0.44
CA THR A 33 10.73 11.84 -0.52
C THR A 33 10.14 11.41 -1.85
N GLU A 34 10.74 10.42 -2.49
CA GLU A 34 10.24 9.82 -3.71
C GLU A 34 9.83 8.37 -3.43
N VAL A 35 8.78 7.90 -4.12
CA VAL A 35 8.30 6.52 -3.98
C VAL A 35 7.92 5.95 -5.33
N ARG A 36 8.11 4.64 -5.48
CA ARG A 36 7.54 3.84 -6.57
C ARG A 36 7.04 2.49 -6.03
N MET A 37 6.27 1.77 -6.84
CA MET A 37 5.80 0.44 -6.47
C MET A 37 6.94 -0.58 -6.46
N GLN A 38 6.98 -1.42 -5.42
CA GLN A 38 7.80 -2.64 -5.44
C GLN A 38 7.20 -3.67 -6.39
N ARG A 39 8.02 -4.58 -6.91
CA ARG A 39 7.56 -5.65 -7.81
C ARG A 39 6.44 -6.52 -7.20
N ILE A 40 6.46 -6.74 -5.89
CA ILE A 40 5.40 -7.50 -5.20
C ILE A 40 4.06 -6.76 -5.18
N ALA A 41 4.05 -5.42 -5.17
CA ALA A 41 2.82 -4.63 -5.17
C ALA A 41 2.03 -4.81 -6.48
N SER A 42 2.72 -5.02 -7.61
CA SER A 42 2.06 -5.34 -8.88
C SER A 42 1.24 -6.64 -8.80
N SER A 43 1.59 -7.58 -7.92
CA SER A 43 0.82 -8.82 -7.72
C SER A 43 -0.49 -8.59 -6.95
N LEU A 44 -0.63 -7.45 -6.25
CA LEU A 44 -1.87 -7.06 -5.58
C LEU A 44 -2.89 -6.46 -6.57
N LEU A 45 -2.41 -5.87 -7.67
CA LEU A 45 -3.21 -5.17 -8.68
C LEU A 45 -3.35 -5.96 -10.00
N ALA A 46 -2.82 -7.19 -10.04
CA ALA A 46 -2.83 -8.00 -11.25
C ALA A 46 -4.26 -8.21 -11.77
N ASP A 47 -4.45 -7.99 -13.07
CA ASP A 47 -5.70 -8.17 -13.82
C ASP A 47 -6.90 -7.33 -13.34
N ILE A 48 -6.68 -6.27 -12.57
CA ILE A 48 -7.76 -5.42 -12.05
C ILE A 48 -8.63 -4.79 -13.16
N GLU A 49 -8.06 -4.61 -14.35
CA GLU A 49 -8.76 -4.09 -15.54
C GLU A 49 -9.68 -5.13 -16.21
N MET A 50 -9.58 -6.41 -15.83
CA MET A 50 -10.34 -7.52 -16.44
C MET A 50 -11.66 -7.81 -15.72
N ALA A 51 -12.27 -6.79 -15.10
CA ALA A 51 -13.53 -6.91 -14.35
C ALA A 51 -13.52 -8.04 -13.30
N THR A 52 -12.39 -8.23 -12.62
CA THR A 52 -12.21 -9.30 -11.61
C THR A 52 -12.83 -8.98 -10.25
N VAL A 53 -13.18 -7.71 -10.02
CA VAL A 53 -13.72 -7.19 -8.76
C VAL A 53 -14.80 -6.15 -9.07
N GLU A 54 -15.71 -5.96 -8.12
CA GLU A 54 -16.71 -4.89 -8.18
C GLU A 54 -16.07 -3.52 -7.93
N PHE A 55 -16.66 -2.50 -8.53
CA PHE A 55 -16.24 -1.10 -8.40
C PHE A 55 -17.41 -0.24 -7.90
N SER A 56 -17.15 0.57 -6.89
CA SER A 56 -18.10 1.55 -6.34
C SER A 56 -17.69 2.99 -6.71
N PRO A 57 -18.64 3.94 -6.79
CA PRO A 57 -18.31 5.34 -6.99
C PRO A 57 -17.40 5.91 -5.88
N ASN A 58 -16.58 6.91 -6.22
CA ASN A 58 -15.82 7.70 -5.26
C ASN A 58 -16.72 8.72 -4.53
N TYR A 59 -16.15 9.53 -3.62
CA TYR A 59 -16.91 10.38 -2.71
C TYR A 59 -17.83 11.42 -3.38
N ASP A 60 -17.53 11.82 -4.62
CA ASP A 60 -18.31 12.78 -5.42
C ASP A 60 -18.91 12.14 -6.69
N GLU A 61 -18.88 10.80 -6.77
CA GLU A 61 -19.42 9.99 -7.88
C GLU A 61 -18.83 10.31 -9.27
N THR A 62 -17.68 10.98 -9.33
CA THR A 62 -17.01 11.32 -10.60
C THR A 62 -16.11 10.21 -11.13
N LEU A 63 -15.63 9.33 -10.25
CA LEU A 63 -14.74 8.21 -10.55
C LEU A 63 -15.23 6.94 -9.87
N THR A 64 -14.68 5.80 -10.28
CA THR A 64 -14.92 4.51 -9.63
C THR A 64 -13.68 4.00 -8.91
N MET A 65 -13.87 3.24 -7.85
CA MET A 65 -12.82 2.62 -7.04
C MET A 65 -13.14 1.15 -6.81
N PRO A 66 -12.14 0.27 -6.81
CA PRO A 66 -12.35 -1.15 -6.56
C PRO A 66 -12.74 -1.39 -5.09
N ASP A 67 -13.73 -2.24 -4.84
CA ASP A 67 -14.16 -2.58 -3.47
C ASP A 67 -13.12 -3.44 -2.74
N VAL A 68 -12.41 -4.30 -3.49
CA VAL A 68 -11.32 -5.14 -3.02
C VAL A 68 -10.21 -5.22 -4.07
N LEU A 69 -9.00 -5.58 -3.65
CA LEU A 69 -7.90 -5.86 -4.59
C LEU A 69 -7.89 -7.34 -4.99
N PRO A 70 -7.68 -7.69 -6.27
CA PRO A 70 -7.70 -9.07 -6.79
C PRO A 70 -6.47 -9.91 -6.40
N THR A 71 -5.80 -9.54 -5.32
CA THR A 71 -4.47 -9.99 -4.92
C THR A 71 -4.15 -11.47 -5.20
N ARG A 72 -3.00 -11.72 -5.85
CA ARG A 72 -2.49 -13.09 -6.06
C ARG A 72 -1.72 -13.66 -4.86
N VAL A 73 -1.52 -12.86 -3.81
CA VAL A 73 -0.79 -13.23 -2.58
C VAL A 73 -1.68 -12.96 -1.36
N PRO A 74 -1.70 -13.84 -0.34
CA PRO A 74 -2.47 -13.60 0.89
C PRO A 74 -1.80 -12.53 1.78
N ASN A 75 -1.90 -11.26 1.36
CA ASN A 75 -1.18 -10.14 1.99
C ASN A 75 -1.50 -9.96 3.48
N LEU A 76 -2.73 -10.24 3.91
CA LEU A 76 -3.11 -10.17 5.31
C LEU A 76 -2.30 -11.13 6.19
N LEU A 77 -2.07 -12.37 5.72
CA LEU A 77 -1.26 -13.35 6.48
C LEU A 77 0.23 -13.02 6.44
N VAL A 78 0.69 -12.50 5.30
CA VAL A 78 2.11 -12.24 5.05
C VAL A 78 2.60 -10.98 5.77
N ASN A 79 1.81 -9.91 5.74
CA ASN A 79 2.18 -8.60 6.27
C ASN A 79 1.41 -8.21 7.53
N GLY A 80 0.35 -8.94 7.87
CA GLY A 80 -0.49 -8.66 9.03
C GLY A 80 -1.33 -7.40 8.87
N ALA A 81 -2.19 -7.16 9.87
CA ALA A 81 -2.86 -5.90 10.09
C ALA A 81 -2.92 -5.68 11.61
N HIS A 82 -2.90 -4.41 12.04
CA HIS A 82 -3.06 -4.07 13.44
C HIS A 82 -3.98 -2.86 13.55
N GLY A 83 -5.06 -3.01 14.31
CA GLY A 83 -6.02 -1.97 14.62
C GLY A 83 -6.85 -2.39 15.82
N ILE A 84 -7.14 -1.45 16.71
CA ILE A 84 -8.10 -1.62 17.79
C ILE A 84 -9.35 -0.84 17.38
N ALA A 85 -10.47 -1.54 17.21
CA ALA A 85 -11.75 -0.88 16.98
C ALA A 85 -12.14 -0.09 18.24
N VAL A 86 -12.76 1.07 18.06
CA VAL A 86 -13.29 1.93 19.13
C VAL A 86 -14.74 1.57 19.41
#